data_AF-T1C743-F1
#
_entry.id   AF-T1C743-F1
#
_cell.length_a   1.000
_cell.length_b   1.000
_cell.length_c   1.000
_cell.angle_alpha   90.00
_cell.angle_beta   90.00
_cell.angle_gamma   90.00
#
_symmetry.space_group_name_H-M   'P 1'
#
loop_
_entity.id
_entity.type
_entity.pdbx_description
1 polymer ?
#
loop_
_entity_poly.entity_id
_entity_poly.type
_entity_poly.pdbx_seq_one_letter_code
_entity_poly.pdbx_strand_id
1 'polypeptide(L)' 'MTIETTRFGTIPLDPERILTFPEGILGFPGLTRYLLLETGENSLFYWLQCVDDPSL' A
#
# COMPACT_ATOMS: atom_id res chain seq x y z
N MET A 1 -9.76 -1.84 9.65
CA MET A 1 -8.45 -2.28 10.18
C MET A 1 -7.45 -1.15 9.94
N THR A 2 -6.22 -1.20 10.44
CA THR A 2 -5.19 -0.16 10.21
C THR A 2 -3.90 -0.80 9.74
N ILE A 3 -3.10 -0.10 8.93
CA ILE A 3 -1.74 -0.52 8.60
C ILE A 3 -0.73 0.53 9.06
N GLU A 4 0.44 0.06 9.44
CA GLU A 4 1.58 0.92 9.73
C GLU A 4 2.38 1.13 8.45
N THR A 5 2.87 2.35 8.25
CA THR A 5 3.70 2.72 7.11
C THR A 5 4.83 3.60 7.62
N THR A 6 6.02 3.47 7.03
CA THR A 6 7.18 4.28 7.44
C THR A 6 7.03 5.77 7.13
N ARG A 7 6.24 6.12 6.10
CA ARG A 7 6.11 7.50 5.59
C ARG A 7 4.82 8.22 6.02
N PHE A 8 3.74 7.47 6.23
CA PHE A 8 2.42 8.03 6.54
C PHE A 8 1.92 7.66 7.94
N GLY A 9 2.75 6.96 8.73
CA GLY A 9 2.37 6.46 10.05
C GLY A 9 1.28 5.41 9.94
N THR A 10 0.39 5.37 10.94
CA THR A 10 -0.75 4.45 10.97
C THR A 10 -1.91 5.02 10.18
N ILE A 11 -2.33 4.31 9.13
CA ILE A 11 -3.44 4.73 8.27
C ILE A 11 -4.62 3.74 8.37
N PRO A 12 -5.87 4.23 8.25
CA PRO A 12 -7.03 3.36 8.16
C PRO A 12 -6.99 2.54 6.87
N LEU A 13 -7.09 1.22 7.02
CA LEU A 13 -7.19 0.26 5.93
C LEU A 13 -8.67 -0.01 5.63
N ASP A 14 -9.06 0.40 4.43
CA ASP A 14 -10.29 -0.03 3.78
C ASP A 14 -9.99 -1.26 2.89
N PRO A 15 -10.50 -2.46 3.24
CA PRO A 15 -10.25 -3.68 2.48
C PRO A 15 -10.67 -3.58 1.01
N GLU A 16 -11.67 -2.77 0.68
CA GLU A 16 -12.17 -2.61 -0.70
C GLU A 16 -11.16 -1.89 -1.60
N ARG A 17 -10.21 -1.17 -1.01
CA ARG A 17 -9.15 -0.44 -1.73
C ARG A 17 -7.89 -1.27 -1.94
N ILE A 18 -7.84 -2.51 -1.44
CA ILE A 18 -6.67 -3.38 -1.59
C ILE A 18 -6.56 -3.87 -3.03
N LEU A 19 -5.43 -3.53 -3.65
CA LEU A 19 -5.02 -4.09 -4.93
C LEU A 19 -4.29 -5.40 -4.67
N THR A 20 -4.77 -6.48 -5.29
CA THR A 20 -4.14 -7.80 -5.19
C THR A 20 -3.40 -8.12 -6.49
N PHE A 21 -2.10 -8.34 -6.37
CA PHE A 21 -1.23 -8.83 -7.44
C PHE A 21 -0.93 -10.31 -7.14
N PRO A 22 -1.59 -11.27 -7.83
CA PRO A 22 -1.53 -12.69 -7.46
C PRO A 22 -0.11 -13.28 -7.48
N GLU A 23 0.76 -12.75 -8.35
CA GLU A 23 2.18 -13.15 -8.46
C GLU A 23 3.12 -12.17 -7.76
N GLY A 24 2.57 -11.23 -6.99
CA GLY A 24 3.30 -10.09 -6.46
C GLY A 24 3.80 -9.14 -7.56
N ILE A 25 4.87 -8.43 -7.28
CA ILE A 25 5.55 -7.55 -8.23
C ILE A 25 6.98 -8.01 -8.44
N LEU A 26 7.60 -7.59 -9.54
CA LEU A 26 9.00 -7.94 -9.85
C LEU A 26 9.92 -7.52 -8.68
N GLY A 27 10.66 -8.49 -8.13
CA GLY A 27 11.50 -8.31 -6.94
C GLY A 27 10.83 -8.63 -5.61
N PHE A 28 9.49 -8.68 -5.56
CA PHE A 28 8.70 -8.98 -4.37
C PHE A 28 7.55 -9.98 -4.66
N PRO A 29 7.84 -11.20 -5.13
CA PRO A 29 6.81 -12.16 -5.53
C PRO A 29 5.95 -12.68 -4.36
N GLY A 30 6.46 -12.60 -3.12
CA GLY A 30 5.74 -13.03 -1.92
C GLY A 30 4.79 -11.98 -1.34
N LEU A 31 4.87 -10.73 -1.79
CA LEU A 31 4.06 -9.62 -1.30
C LEU A 31 3.02 -9.28 -2.37
N THR A 32 1.76 -9.54 -2.06
CA THR A 32 0.68 -9.55 -3.06
C THR A 32 -0.37 -8.47 -2.83
N ARG A 33 -0.42 -7.84 -1.66
CA ARG A 33 -1.47 -6.89 -1.28
C ARG A 33 -0.90 -5.49 -1.12
N TYR A 34 -1.45 -4.53 -1.86
CA TYR A 34 -0.97 -3.16 -1.89
C TYR A 34 -2.12 -2.15 -1.83
N LEU A 35 -1.82 -0.92 -1.43
CA LEU A 35 -2.69 0.23 -1.49
C LEU A 35 -2.06 1.34 -2.31
N LEU A 36 -2.89 2.14 -2.95
CA LEU A 36 -2.48 3.44 -3.49
C LEU A 36 -2.78 4.52 -2.46
N LEU A 37 -1.72 5.14 -1.94
CA LEU A 37 -1.81 6.25 -0.99
C LEU A 37 -1.54 7.57 -1.70
N GLU A 38 -2.39 8.55 -1.43
CA GLU A 38 -2.26 9.92 -1.92
C GLU A 38 -1.37 10.73 -0.98
N THR A 39 -0.51 11.58 -1.55
CA THR A 39 0.33 12.49 -0.77
C THR A 39 -0.34 13.82 -0.42
N GLY A 40 -1.58 14.05 -0.88
CA GLY A 40 -2.36 15.28 -0.64
C GLY A 40 -3.53 15.42 -1.62
N GLU A 41 -4.43 16.39 -1.37
CA GLU A 41 -5.57 16.67 -2.25
C GLU A 41 -5.08 17.04 -3.68
N ASN A 42 -5.66 16.40 -4.70
CA ASN A 42 -5.28 16.52 -6.11
C ASN A 42 -3.82 16.13 -6.43
N SER A 43 -3.22 15.22 -5.67
CA SER A 43 -1.90 14.69 -6.00
C SER A 43 -1.91 13.94 -7.34
N LEU A 44 -0.94 14.26 -8.20
CA LEU A 44 -0.65 13.49 -9.42
C LEU A 44 0.18 12.24 -9.13
N PHE A 45 0.70 12.12 -7.91
CA PHE A 45 1.58 11.03 -7.48
C PHE A 45 0.94 10.21 -6.37
N TYR A 46 1.08 8.89 -6.50
CA TYR A 46 0.61 7.90 -5.55
C TYR A 46 1.77 7.04 -5.08
N TRP A 47 1.68 6.62 -3.83
CA TRP A 47 2.56 5.61 -3.27
C TRP A 47 1.88 4.25 -3.34
N LEU A 48 2.58 3.27 -3.89
CA LEU A 48 2.15 1.88 -3.81
C LEU A 48 2.72 1.28 -2.53
N GLN A 49 1.90 1.26 -1.47
CA GLN A 49 2.28 0.78 -0.14
C GLN A 49 1.89 -0.68 0.02
N CYS A 50 2.82 -1.52 0.46
CA CYS A 50 2.51 -2.90 0.82
C CYS A 50 1.67 -2.95 2.11
N VAL A 51 0.64 -3.79 2.12
CA VAL A 51 -0.22 -4.02 3.30
C VAL A 51 0.48 -4.94 4.30
N ASP A 52 1.31 -5.84 3.81
CA ASP A 52 1.97 -6.90 4.59
C ASP A 52 3.36 -6.50 5.11
N ASP A 53 3.96 -5.45 4.54
CA ASP A 53 5.26 -4.92 4.95
C ASP A 53 5.23 -3.37 5.04
N PRO A 54 5.25 -2.79 6.25
CA PRO A 54 5.27 -1.33 6.47
C PRO A 54 6.46 -0.58 5.85
N SER A 55 7.57 -1.29 5.60
CA SER A 55 8.80 -0.69 5.09
C SER A 55 8.82 -0.55 3.56
N LEU A 56 7.84 -1.17 2.88
CA LEU A 56 7.69 -1.20 1.43
C LEU A 56 6.42 -0.48 0.98
#